data_AF-A0A7G5E1X4-F1
#
_entry.id   AF-A0A7G5E1X4-F1
#
_cell.length_a   1.000
_cell.length_b   1.000
_cell.length_c   1.000
_cell.angle_alpha   90.00
_cell.angle_beta   90.00
_cell.angle_gamma   90.00
#
_symmetry.space_group_name_H-M   'P 1'
#
loop_
_entity.id
_entity.type
_entity.pdbx_description
1 polymer ?
#
loop_
_entity_poly.entity_id
_entity_poly.type
_entity_poly.pdbx_seq_one_letter_code
_entity_poly.pdbx_strand_id
1 'polypeptide(L)'
;MEETLFNRLIGTWTLVELTEVALESGDISYPMGKSPKSLIIYNPDGYMSAQIMNPERENFNQEHWKGANAEEYIQEVSTYLAYSGPFYADEEKQILSHTMFISLFPNWTGQTQNRVIHFENEYLILESGKPFFAEGKEVVHKLKWKRAENLKTKS
;
A
#
# COMPACT_ATOMS: atom_id res chain seq x y z
N MET A 1 -20.45 -6.84 21.74
CA MET A 1 -19.44 -5.78 21.60
C MET A 1 -19.31 -5.53 20.11
N GLU A 2 -19.41 -4.27 19.68
CA GLU A 2 -19.09 -3.92 18.30
C GLU A 2 -17.62 -4.22 18.02
N GLU A 3 -17.33 -4.66 16.80
CA GLU A 3 -15.97 -4.96 16.38
C GLU A 3 -15.23 -3.65 16.09
N THR A 4 -14.21 -3.34 16.90
CA THR A 4 -13.35 -2.16 16.75
C THR A 4 -12.70 -2.11 15.36
N LEU A 5 -12.39 -0.92 14.85
CA LEU A 5 -11.66 -0.73 13.60
C LEU A 5 -10.31 -1.45 13.61
N PHE A 6 -9.62 -1.42 14.76
CA PHE A 6 -8.37 -2.16 14.96
C PHE A 6 -8.56 -3.67 14.72
N ASN A 7 -9.50 -4.30 15.42
CA ASN A 7 -9.77 -5.75 15.28
C ASN A 7 -10.19 -6.13 13.85
N ARG A 8 -10.96 -5.29 13.16
CA ARG A 8 -11.37 -5.53 11.76
C ARG A 8 -10.18 -5.56 10.81
N LEU A 9 -9.19 -4.70 11.05
CA LEU A 9 -7.97 -4.59 10.24
C LEU A 9 -7.04 -5.79 10.39
N ILE A 10 -7.00 -6.42 11.56
CA ILE A 10 -6.07 -7.52 11.85
C ILE A 10 -6.15 -8.62 10.79
N GLY A 11 -4.96 -9.05 10.34
CA GLY A 11 -4.76 -10.08 9.34
C GLY A 11 -4.10 -9.57 8.06
N THR A 12 -4.14 -10.42 7.03
CA THR A 12 -3.50 -10.16 5.74
C THR A 12 -4.53 -9.75 4.70
N TRP A 13 -4.17 -8.74 3.92
CA TRP A 13 -4.98 -8.22 2.82
C TRP A 13 -4.14 -8.18 1.54
N THR A 14 -4.80 -8.44 0.41
CA THR A 14 -4.24 -8.33 -0.94
C THR A 14 -4.97 -7.22 -1.68
N LEU A 15 -4.22 -6.39 -2.38
CA LEU A 15 -4.76 -5.29 -3.18
C LEU A 15 -5.54 -5.86 -4.37
N VAL A 16 -6.74 -5.35 -4.56
CA VAL A 16 -7.55 -5.54 -5.75
C VAL A 16 -7.20 -4.47 -6.77
N GLU A 17 -7.03 -3.23 -6.31
CA GLU A 17 -6.81 -2.08 -7.16
C GLU A 17 -6.11 -0.95 -6.39
N LEU A 18 -5.14 -0.29 -7.05
CA LEU A 18 -4.59 1.00 -6.65
C LEU A 18 -4.78 1.97 -7.82
N THR A 19 -5.59 2.99 -7.59
CA THR A 19 -5.79 4.10 -8.53
C THR A 19 -5.20 5.38 -7.98
N GLU A 20 -4.68 6.19 -8.89
CA GLU A 20 -4.36 7.58 -8.66
C GLU A 20 -5.32 8.43 -9.47
N VAL A 21 -5.98 9.38 -8.80
CA VAL A 21 -6.99 10.23 -9.40
C VAL A 21 -6.50 11.67 -9.38
N ALA A 22 -6.36 12.28 -10.56
CA ALA A 22 -6.04 13.70 -10.68
C ALA A 22 -7.24 14.55 -10.26
N LEU A 23 -7.04 15.48 -9.33
CA LEU A 23 -8.15 16.28 -8.78
C LEU A 23 -8.72 17.29 -9.78
N GLU A 24 -7.88 17.83 -10.66
CA GLU A 24 -8.31 18.82 -11.64
C GLU A 24 -9.12 18.21 -12.79
N SER A 25 -8.65 17.08 -13.35
CA SER A 25 -9.26 16.47 -14.54
C SER A 25 -10.16 15.27 -14.25
N GLY A 26 -10.00 14.64 -13.08
CA GLY A 26 -10.61 13.35 -12.76
C GLY A 26 -9.96 12.16 -13.48
N ASP A 27 -8.84 12.37 -14.19
CA ASP A 27 -8.12 11.30 -14.88
C ASP A 27 -7.65 10.24 -13.88
N ILE A 28 -7.82 8.98 -14.25
CA ILE A 28 -7.41 7.83 -13.44
C ILE A 28 -6.16 7.18 -14.06
N SER A 29 -5.11 7.05 -13.26
CA SER A 29 -3.91 6.28 -13.60
C SER A 29 -3.73 5.10 -12.63
N TYR A 30 -2.84 4.17 -13.00
CA TYR A 30 -2.56 2.96 -12.24
C TYR A 30 -1.05 2.89 -11.96
N PRO A 31 -0.57 3.54 -10.88
CA PRO A 31 0.87 3.73 -10.65
C PRO A 31 1.65 2.43 -10.47
N MET A 32 0.98 1.32 -10.13
CA MET A 32 1.58 -0.02 -9.99
C MET A 32 1.03 -1.02 -11.03
N GLY A 33 0.46 -0.52 -12.13
CA GLY A 33 -0.25 -1.32 -13.12
C GLY A 33 -1.67 -1.72 -12.68
N LYS A 34 -2.44 -2.31 -13.58
CA LYS A 34 -3.86 -2.69 -13.34
C LYS A 34 -4.04 -3.96 -12.51
N SER A 35 -2.97 -4.73 -12.29
CA SER A 35 -3.02 -6.00 -11.55
C SER A 35 -1.79 -6.15 -10.66
N PRO A 36 -1.58 -5.23 -9.70
CA PRO A 36 -0.41 -5.26 -8.83
C PRO A 36 -0.41 -6.50 -7.94
N LYS A 37 0.77 -7.05 -7.65
CA LYS A 37 0.94 -8.03 -6.57
C LYS A 37 1.22 -7.30 -5.28
N SER A 38 0.58 -7.71 -4.20
CA SER A 38 0.70 -6.98 -2.94
C SER A 38 0.30 -7.79 -1.71
N LEU A 39 0.79 -7.34 -0.57
CA LEU A 39 0.36 -7.75 0.75
C LEU A 39 0.39 -6.52 1.67
N ILE A 40 -0.65 -6.36 2.48
CA ILE A 40 -0.57 -5.56 3.69
C ILE A 40 -1.01 -6.42 4.87
N ILE A 41 -0.16 -6.51 5.88
CA ILE A 41 -0.40 -7.33 7.07
C ILE A 41 -0.52 -6.38 8.25
N TYR A 42 -1.64 -6.47 8.98
CA TYR A 42 -1.84 -5.80 10.26
C TYR A 42 -1.77 -6.85 11.37
N ASN A 43 -0.80 -6.70 12.26
CA ASN A 43 -0.58 -7.61 13.37
C ASN A 43 -1.27 -7.11 14.65
N PRO A 44 -1.69 -8.03 15.54
CA PRO A 44 -2.30 -7.68 16.84
C PRO A 44 -1.38 -6.87 17.77
N ASP A 45 -0.07 -6.86 17.53
CA ASP A 45 0.93 -6.09 18.28
C ASP A 45 0.98 -4.60 17.87
N GLY A 46 0.13 -4.18 16.94
CA GLY A 46 0.04 -2.79 16.48
C GLY A 46 1.04 -2.43 15.38
N TYR A 47 1.72 -3.41 14.79
CA TYR A 47 2.58 -3.21 13.63
C TYR A 47 1.92 -3.63 12.32
N MET A 48 2.31 -2.98 11.25
CA MET A 48 1.91 -3.30 9.90
C MET A 48 3.11 -3.38 8.96
N SER A 49 2.93 -4.10 7.85
CA SER A 49 3.87 -4.11 6.74
C SER A 49 3.12 -4.15 5.42
N ALA A 50 3.42 -3.20 4.53
CA ALA A 50 2.84 -3.08 3.20
C ALA A 50 3.91 -3.30 2.13
N GLN A 51 3.58 -4.14 1.14
CA GLN A 51 4.36 -4.37 -0.06
C GLN A 51 3.42 -4.35 -1.26
N ILE A 52 3.75 -3.57 -2.27
CA ILE A 52 3.02 -3.49 -3.55
C ILE A 52 4.07 -3.48 -4.66
N MET A 53 3.86 -4.30 -5.67
CA MET A 53 4.76 -4.35 -6.82
C MET A 53 3.99 -4.49 -8.12
N ASN A 54 4.51 -3.87 -9.17
CA ASN A 54 4.10 -4.19 -10.52
C ASN A 54 4.64 -5.61 -10.88
N PRO A 55 3.79 -6.59 -11.24
CA PRO A 55 4.25 -7.93 -11.58
C PRO A 55 5.03 -8.02 -12.90
N GLU A 56 4.95 -6.99 -13.75
CA GLU A 56 5.64 -6.92 -15.05
C GLU A 56 7.08 -6.37 -14.91
N ARG A 57 7.58 -6.24 -13.67
CA ARG A 57 8.97 -5.83 -13.43
C ARG A 57 9.96 -6.84 -14.00
N GLU A 58 11.05 -6.35 -14.57
CA GLU A 58 12.10 -7.18 -15.14
C GLU A 58 12.98 -7.79 -14.04
N ASN A 59 13.51 -8.99 -14.30
CA ASN A 59 14.54 -9.57 -13.46
C ASN A 59 15.87 -8.89 -13.76
N PHE A 60 16.75 -8.85 -12.76
CA PHE A 60 18.13 -8.46 -13.00
C PHE A 60 18.83 -9.49 -13.89
N ASN A 61 19.74 -9.01 -14.73
CA ASN A 61 20.58 -9.84 -15.59
C ASN A 61 21.65 -10.61 -14.79
N GLN A 62 21.90 -10.19 -13.55
CA GLN A 62 22.87 -10.80 -12.64
C GLN A 62 22.16 -11.65 -11.58
N GLU A 63 22.83 -12.72 -11.14
CA GLU A 63 22.31 -13.60 -10.07
C GLU A 63 22.19 -12.88 -8.72
N HIS A 64 23.09 -11.93 -8.44
CA HIS A 64 23.14 -11.21 -7.18
C HIS A 64 22.89 -9.71 -7.39
N TRP A 65 21.97 -9.12 -6.61
CA TRP A 65 21.54 -7.73 -6.74
C TRP A 65 22.70 -6.72 -6.77
N LYS A 66 23.75 -6.94 -5.96
CA LYS A 66 24.98 -6.11 -5.96
C LYS A 66 25.65 -5.92 -7.32
N GLY A 67 25.42 -6.81 -8.29
CA GLY A 67 25.96 -6.70 -9.65
C GLY A 67 25.07 -5.92 -10.62
N ALA A 68 23.87 -5.52 -10.20
CA ALA A 68 22.92 -4.82 -11.05
C ALA A 68 23.44 -3.44 -11.46
N ASN A 69 23.06 -3.04 -12.67
CA ASN A 69 23.36 -1.71 -13.20
C ASN A 69 22.36 -0.67 -12.68
N ALA A 70 22.61 0.61 -12.97
CA ALA A 70 21.78 1.70 -12.48
C ALA A 70 20.33 1.66 -13.03
N GLU A 71 20.14 1.25 -14.28
CA GLU A 71 18.82 1.18 -14.92
C GLU A 71 17.96 0.09 -14.27
N GLU A 72 18.56 -1.06 -13.95
CA GLU A 72 17.93 -2.15 -13.20
C GLU A 72 17.46 -1.70 -11.81
N TYR A 73 18.27 -0.94 -11.08
CA TYR A 73 17.86 -0.39 -9.78
C TYR A 73 16.74 0.65 -9.90
N ILE A 74 16.79 1.52 -10.93
CA ILE A 74 15.71 2.48 -11.18
C ILE A 74 14.40 1.75 -11.47
N GLN A 75 14.44 0.72 -12.32
CA GLN A 75 13.30 -0.13 -12.63
C GLN A 75 12.75 -0.79 -11.35
N GLU A 76 13.62 -1.39 -10.52
CA GLU A 76 13.22 -2.03 -9.27
C GLU A 76 12.51 -1.05 -8.31
N VAL A 77 13.12 0.11 -8.07
CA VAL A 77 12.59 1.06 -7.07
C VAL A 77 11.35 1.78 -7.58
N SER A 78 11.26 2.08 -8.88
CA SER A 78 10.09 2.75 -9.47
C SER A 78 8.86 1.85 -9.58
N THR A 79 9.04 0.52 -9.56
CA THR A 79 7.95 -0.46 -9.70
C THR A 79 7.60 -1.20 -8.41
N TYR A 80 8.12 -0.71 -7.27
CA TYR A 80 7.91 -1.31 -5.96
C TYR A 80 7.61 -0.24 -4.90
N LEU A 81 6.65 -0.53 -4.02
CA LEU A 81 6.35 0.26 -2.84
C LEU A 81 6.46 -0.64 -1.61
N ALA A 82 7.35 -0.31 -0.69
CA ALA A 82 7.52 -1.05 0.55
C ALA A 82 7.61 -0.10 1.75
N TYR A 83 6.89 -0.42 2.81
CA TYR A 83 7.08 0.22 4.11
C TYR A 83 6.48 -0.63 5.24
N SER A 84 6.99 -0.43 6.44
CA SER A 84 6.56 -1.13 7.65
C SER A 84 6.71 -0.23 8.87
N GLY A 85 5.92 -0.48 9.90
CA GLY A 85 5.99 0.25 11.17
C GLY A 85 4.69 0.17 11.96
N PRO A 86 4.53 0.94 13.04
CA PRO A 86 3.32 0.91 13.83
C PRO A 86 2.13 1.55 13.08
N PHE A 87 0.93 1.10 13.40
CA PHE A 87 -0.31 1.70 12.92
C PHE A 87 -1.24 2.07 14.07
N TYR A 88 -2.11 3.04 13.81
CA TYR A 88 -3.15 3.47 14.75
C TYR A 88 -4.48 3.65 14.01
N ALA A 89 -5.55 3.10 14.57
CA ALA A 89 -6.90 3.18 14.02
C ALA A 89 -7.76 4.10 14.89
N ASP A 90 -8.19 5.23 14.32
CA ASP A 90 -9.11 6.17 14.94
C ASP A 90 -10.54 5.89 14.45
N GLU A 91 -11.35 5.29 15.33
CA GLU A 91 -12.74 4.92 15.03
C GLU A 91 -13.66 6.11 14.84
N GLU A 92 -13.49 7.16 15.63
CA GLU A 92 -14.37 8.32 15.58
C GLU A 92 -14.14 9.10 14.29
N LYS A 93 -12.88 9.25 13.87
CA LYS A 93 -12.52 10.01 12.67
C LYS A 93 -12.51 9.17 11.39
N GLN A 94 -12.61 7.85 11.50
CA GLN A 94 -12.39 6.92 10.38
C GLN A 94 -11.04 7.18 9.70
N ILE A 95 -9.98 7.27 10.51
CA ILE A 95 -8.61 7.50 10.05
C ILE A 95 -7.70 6.35 10.49
N LEU A 96 -6.97 5.80 9.53
CA LEU A 96 -5.89 4.86 9.76
C LEU A 96 -4.55 5.56 9.56
N SER A 97 -3.72 5.59 10.59
CA SER A 97 -2.39 6.21 10.57
C SER A 97 -1.32 5.15 10.44
N HIS A 98 -0.41 5.30 9.48
CA HIS A 98 0.78 4.46 9.30
C HIS A 98 2.01 5.28 9.61
N THR A 99 2.83 4.86 10.57
CA THR A 99 4.14 5.49 10.83
C THR A 99 5.22 4.62 10.21
N MET A 100 5.95 5.15 9.25
CA MET A 100 6.94 4.39 8.50
C MET A 100 8.25 4.29 9.29
N PHE A 101 8.45 3.17 9.98
CA PHE A 101 9.70 2.83 10.67
C PHE A 101 10.77 2.34 9.67
N ILE A 102 10.33 1.62 8.64
CA ILE A 102 11.14 1.17 7.50
C ILE A 102 10.41 1.60 6.22
N SER A 103 11.12 2.12 5.24
CA SER A 103 10.55 2.43 3.92
C SER A 103 11.57 2.29 2.80
N LEU A 104 11.12 1.79 1.65
CA LEU A 104 11.90 1.83 0.41
C LEU A 104 12.10 3.26 -0.09
N PHE A 105 11.11 4.14 0.12
CA PHE A 105 11.24 5.57 -0.20
C PHE A 105 11.79 6.31 1.03
N PRO A 106 13.08 6.71 1.03
CA PRO A 106 13.77 7.10 2.27
C PRO A 106 13.13 8.29 2.97
N ASN A 107 12.56 9.22 2.20
CA ASN A 107 11.94 10.43 2.70
C ASN A 107 10.75 10.15 3.62
N TRP A 108 10.10 8.99 3.52
CA TRP A 108 8.98 8.62 4.38
C TRP A 108 9.40 8.10 5.74
N THR A 109 10.66 7.75 5.94
CA THR A 109 11.15 7.20 7.22
C THR A 109 10.89 8.18 8.36
N GLY A 110 10.23 7.72 9.42
CA GLY A 110 9.80 8.51 10.57
C GLY A 110 8.53 9.33 10.34
N GLN A 111 8.01 9.42 9.12
CA GLN A 111 6.77 10.14 8.84
C GLN A 111 5.54 9.29 9.19
N THR A 112 4.46 9.97 9.54
CA THR A 112 3.13 9.35 9.67
C THR A 112 2.25 9.79 8.52
N GLN A 113 1.68 8.82 7.81
CA GLN A 113 0.68 9.04 6.77
C GLN A 113 -0.69 8.59 7.25
N ASN A 114 -1.65 9.50 7.14
CA ASN A 114 -3.05 9.23 7.44
C ASN A 114 -3.76 8.75 6.18
N ARG A 115 -4.66 7.79 6.36
CA ARG A 115 -5.57 7.28 5.36
C ARG A 115 -7.00 7.42 5.84
N VAL A 116 -7.87 7.92 4.98
CA VAL A 116 -9.31 7.75 5.19
C VAL A 116 -9.60 6.27 4.99
N ILE A 117 -10.30 5.66 5.94
CA ILE A 117 -10.58 4.23 5.96
C ILE A 117 -12.08 4.02 6.01
N HIS A 118 -12.56 3.10 5.18
CA HIS A 118 -13.90 2.56 5.30
C HIS A 118 -13.96 1.15 4.72
N PHE A 119 -15.05 0.45 5.04
CA PHE A 119 -15.29 -0.89 4.52
C PHE A 119 -16.51 -0.90 3.63
N GLU A 120 -16.38 -1.52 2.47
CA GLU A 120 -17.46 -1.73 1.51
C GLU A 120 -17.66 -3.23 1.33
N ASN A 121 -18.67 -3.81 1.99
CA ASN A 121 -18.89 -5.26 2.04
C ASN A 121 -17.65 -6.01 2.59
N GLU A 122 -17.00 -6.79 1.73
CA GLU A 122 -15.79 -7.57 2.01
C GLU A 122 -14.48 -6.79 1.75
N TYR A 123 -14.57 -5.57 1.22
CA TYR A 123 -13.42 -4.76 0.84
C TYR A 123 -13.05 -3.75 1.92
N LEU A 124 -11.75 -3.60 2.12
CA LEU A 124 -11.15 -2.49 2.86
C LEU A 124 -10.74 -1.42 1.85
N ILE A 125 -11.22 -0.20 2.02
CA ILE A 125 -10.86 0.94 1.18
C ILE A 125 -9.96 1.87 1.99
N LEU A 126 -8.80 2.21 1.44
CA LEU A 126 -7.87 3.18 2.01
C LEU A 126 -7.63 4.29 1.00
N GLU A 127 -7.91 5.52 1.39
CA GLU A 127 -7.70 6.71 0.57
C GLU A 127 -6.66 7.61 1.22
N SER A 128 -5.92 8.39 0.42
CA SER A 128 -4.95 9.35 0.95
C SER A 128 -5.65 10.36 1.87
N GLY A 129 -5.14 10.57 3.08
CA GLY A 129 -5.76 11.48 4.04
C GLY A 129 -5.74 12.96 3.61
N LYS A 130 -4.90 13.30 2.63
CA LYS A 130 -4.88 14.59 1.93
C LYS A 130 -4.34 14.38 0.51
N PRO A 131 -4.66 15.29 -0.41
CA PRO A 131 -4.03 15.30 -1.72
C PRO A 131 -2.52 15.53 -1.63
N PHE A 132 -1.80 15.11 -2.67
CA PHE A 132 -0.37 15.35 -2.82
C PHE A 132 0.00 15.52 -4.28
N PHE A 133 1.21 16.05 -4.54
CA PHE A 133 1.69 16.25 -5.90
C PHE A 133 2.39 15.01 -6.44
N ALA A 134 1.96 14.55 -7.62
CA ALA A 134 2.59 13.49 -8.41
C ALA A 134 2.56 13.88 -9.89
N GLU A 135 3.67 13.69 -10.61
CA GLU A 135 3.79 13.98 -12.05
C GLU A 135 3.25 15.37 -12.48
N GLY A 136 3.44 16.38 -11.62
CA GLY A 136 3.00 17.76 -11.89
C GLY A 136 1.50 18.03 -11.66
N LYS A 137 0.76 17.06 -11.10
CA LYS A 137 -0.67 17.18 -10.79
C LYS A 137 -0.92 16.96 -9.30
N GLU A 138 -1.96 17.58 -8.77
CA GLU A 138 -2.49 17.25 -7.45
C GLU A 138 -3.40 16.03 -7.56
N VAL A 139 -3.10 14.99 -6.79
CA VAL A 139 -3.73 13.67 -6.90
C VAL A 139 -4.14 13.13 -5.53
N VAL A 140 -5.02 12.13 -5.55
CA VAL A 140 -5.29 11.25 -4.41
C VAL A 140 -5.10 9.80 -4.82
N HIS A 141 -4.55 8.98 -3.92
CA HIS A 141 -4.54 7.52 -4.09
C HIS A 141 -5.76 6.90 -3.42
N LYS A 142 -6.40 5.95 -4.12
CA LYS A 142 -7.45 5.08 -3.60
C LYS A 142 -7.02 3.63 -3.76
N LEU A 143 -7.02 2.89 -2.65
CA LEU A 143 -6.60 1.50 -2.59
C LEU A 143 -7.78 0.64 -2.13
N LYS A 144 -8.13 -0.34 -2.94
CA LYS A 144 -9.15 -1.33 -2.62
C LYS A 144 -8.47 -2.65 -2.29
N TRP A 145 -8.71 -3.15 -1.10
CA TRP A 145 -8.11 -4.36 -0.57
C TRP A 145 -9.17 -5.42 -0.30
N LYS A 146 -8.80 -6.69 -0.47
CA LYS A 146 -9.60 -7.85 -0.06
C LYS A 146 -8.79 -8.68 0.93
N ARG A 147 -9.46 -9.31 1.89
CA ARG A 147 -8.81 -10.23 2.82
C ARG A 147 -8.14 -11.36 2.03
N ALA A 148 -6.90 -11.69 2.35
CA ALA A 148 -6.16 -12.73 1.64
C ALA A 148 -6.86 -14.10 1.80
N GLU A 149 -6.89 -14.89 0.73
CA GLU A 149 -7.42 -16.26 0.81
C GLU A 149 -6.58 -17.08 1.80
N ASN A 150 -7.25 -17.88 2.63
CA ASN A 150 -6.57 -18.85 3.48
C ASN A 150 -5.89 -19.90 2.59
N LEU A 151 -4.57 -19.82 2.45
CA LEU A 151 -3.79 -20.79 1.66
C LEU A 151 -3.86 -22.22 2.21
N LYS A 152 -4.37 -22.41 3.44
CA LYS A 152 -4.58 -23.73 4.07
C LYS A 152 -5.76 -24.53 3.52
N THR A 153 -6.62 -23.96 2.67
CA THR A 153 -7.78 -24.65 2.09
C THR A 153 -7.58 -25.14 0.65
N LYS A 154 -6.36 -25.00 0.09
CA LYS A 154 -5.97 -25.60 -1.20
C LYS A 154 -5.02 -26.77 -0.95
N SER A 155 -5.54 -27.87 -0.43
CA SER A 155 -4.87 -29.18 -0.36
C SER A 155 -5.82 -30.26 -0.81
#